data_AF-A0A140JYI5-F1
#
_entry.id   AF-A0A140JYI5-F1
#
_cell.length_a   1.000
_cell.length_b   1.000
_cell.length_c   1.000
_cell.angle_alpha   90.00
_cell.angle_beta   90.00
_cell.angle_gamma   90.00
#
_symmetry.space_group_name_H-M   'P 1'
#
loop_
_entity.id
_entity.type
_entity.pdbx_description
1 polymer ?
#
loop_
_entity_poly.entity_id
_entity_poly.type
_entity_poly.pdbx_seq_one_letter_code
_entity_poly.pdbx_strand_id
1 'polypeptide(L)'
;MAGLKNTPYNAVHWSQLAPEEQIRFWEDYEAGRATTFLVEPERKRTKRLRGEHSTKPKCENPSWYRPERYKALSGQLGHAYNRLVKKDPVTGEQSLRMHMSLHPFYVQKRTYAGRKYAFRPEKQRLLDAVWPVLVSFSDAGTHTVGMSVSRLAREISPKDSKGKVIPELEVTVSRLSRLLAEQVRFGVLGVSEETLWDRETRQRLPRYVWITPAGWQMLGVDMVKLHEQQQKRLRESEIRQQLIREGVLREDEDISVHAARKRWYLQRSQDALKHRRAKAAASKRARRLKKLPADQQIHEMAEYLRKRLPPDEAYFCSDDHLKRMAIRELRQLELTLAAPPPH
;
A
#
# COMPACT_ATOMS: atom_id res chain seq x y z
N MET A 1 32.23 51.96 1.81
CA MET A 1 31.60 51.79 3.12
C MET A 1 31.12 50.35 3.26
N ALA A 2 31.99 49.49 3.81
CA ALA A 2 31.67 48.11 4.11
C ALA A 2 30.86 48.02 5.41
N GLY A 3 29.98 47.01 5.51
CA GLY A 3 29.63 46.40 6.79
C GLY A 3 28.34 46.85 7.48
N LEU A 4 27.18 46.45 6.96
CA LEU A 4 25.99 46.16 7.79
C LEU A 4 25.36 44.86 7.27
N LYS A 5 26.05 43.73 7.51
CA LYS A 5 25.47 42.39 7.40
C LYS A 5 25.68 41.71 8.75
N ASN A 6 24.57 41.22 9.32
CA ASN A 6 24.44 40.51 10.60
C ASN A 6 24.08 41.39 11.80
N THR A 7 22.90 42.02 11.78
CA THR A 7 22.14 42.17 13.02
C THR A 7 21.41 40.84 13.29
N PRO A 8 21.68 40.16 14.43
CA PRO A 8 20.94 38.97 14.82
C PRO A 8 19.48 39.33 15.02
N TYR A 9 18.56 38.54 14.46
CA TYR A 9 17.12 38.81 14.37
C TYR A 9 16.38 39.06 15.70
N ASN A 10 17.06 38.94 16.85
CA ASN A 10 16.51 39.10 18.20
C ASN A 10 17.49 39.80 19.17
N ALA A 11 18.44 40.60 18.68
CA ALA A 11 19.33 41.33 19.58
C ALA A 11 18.55 42.43 20.31
N VAL A 12 18.69 42.49 21.63
CA VAL A 12 17.96 43.43 22.49
C VAL A 12 18.93 44.50 22.98
N HIS A 13 18.49 45.76 23.07
CA HIS A 13 19.33 46.84 23.60
C HIS A 13 19.53 46.66 25.10
N TRP A 14 20.74 46.94 25.62
CA TRP A 14 21.07 46.74 27.04
C TRP A 14 20.06 47.40 28.00
N SER A 15 19.50 48.55 27.64
CA SER A 15 18.51 49.27 28.46
C SER A 15 17.17 48.55 28.64
N GLN A 16 16.93 47.49 27.87
CA GLN A 16 15.73 46.65 27.96
C GLN A 16 15.97 45.39 28.80
N LEU A 17 17.20 45.20 29.32
CA LEU A 17 17.52 44.12 30.25
C LEU A 17 16.98 44.42 31.67
N ALA A 18 16.92 43.41 32.52
CA ALA A 18 16.59 43.62 33.93
C ALA A 18 17.67 44.48 34.63
N PRO A 19 17.33 45.26 35.68
CA PRO A 19 18.28 46.16 36.34
C PRO A 19 19.61 45.51 36.76
N GLU A 20 19.56 44.25 37.25
CA GLU A 20 20.74 43.48 37.64
C GLU A 20 21.64 43.12 36.44
N GLU A 21 21.05 42.87 35.27
CA GLU A 21 21.77 42.55 34.04
C GLU A 21 22.34 43.82 33.38
N GLN A 22 21.69 44.98 33.57
CA GLN A 22 22.23 46.28 33.14
C GLN A 22 23.50 46.63 33.91
N ILE A 23 23.53 46.40 35.22
CA ILE A 23 24.72 46.63 36.06
C ILE A 23 25.88 45.76 35.57
N ARG A 24 25.64 44.45 35.37
CA ARG A 24 26.65 43.53 34.83
C ARG A 24 27.13 43.92 33.43
N PHE A 25 26.22 44.38 32.57
CA PHE A 25 26.59 44.87 31.24
C PHE A 25 27.55 46.05 31.32
N TRP A 26 27.30 47.02 32.21
CA TRP A 26 28.18 48.18 32.39
C TRP A 26 29.53 47.79 33.00
N GLU A 27 29.56 46.88 33.98
CA GLU A 27 30.80 46.32 34.52
C GLU A 27 31.65 45.64 33.43
N ASP A 28 31.01 44.91 32.52
CA ASP A 28 31.67 44.26 31.39
C ASP A 28 32.09 45.24 30.27
N TYR A 29 31.35 46.33 30.08
CA TYR A 29 31.69 47.39 29.14
C TYR A 29 32.91 48.19 29.64
N GLU A 30 32.93 48.58 30.92
CA GLU A 30 34.05 49.26 31.56
C GLU A 30 35.31 48.38 31.61
N ALA A 31 35.15 47.07 31.81
CA ALA A 31 36.24 46.10 31.72
C ALA A 31 36.72 45.82 30.28
N GLY A 32 36.13 46.47 29.27
CA GLY A 32 36.47 46.29 27.84
C GLY A 32 36.06 44.95 27.25
N ARG A 33 35.21 44.18 27.95
CA ARG A 33 34.74 42.85 27.52
C ARG A 33 33.52 42.92 26.59
N ALA A 34 32.70 43.97 26.70
CA ALA A 34 31.59 44.24 25.79
C ALA A 34 31.92 45.41 24.86
N THR A 35 31.85 45.19 23.54
CA THR A 35 32.12 46.24 22.53
C THR A 35 30.85 46.75 21.83
N THR A 36 29.67 46.24 22.19
CA THR A 36 28.41 46.51 21.50
C THR A 36 27.25 46.66 22.50
N PHE A 37 26.39 47.65 22.30
CA PHE A 37 25.19 47.93 23.11
C PHE A 37 24.01 46.96 22.89
N LEU A 38 24.21 45.93 22.07
CA LEU A 38 23.23 44.91 21.74
C LEU A 38 23.60 43.60 22.43
N VAL A 39 22.69 43.08 23.24
CA VAL A 39 22.84 41.82 23.95
C VAL A 39 22.06 40.74 23.21
N GLU A 40 22.76 39.66 22.83
CA GLU A 40 22.13 38.50 22.23
C GLU A 40 21.41 37.68 23.32
N PRO A 41 20.11 37.38 23.17
CA PRO A 41 19.41 36.56 24.16
C PRO A 41 20.00 35.15 24.20
N GLU A 42 20.23 34.63 25.41
CA GLU A 42 20.68 33.25 25.59
C GLU A 42 19.70 32.28 24.90
N ARG A 43 20.19 31.57 23.87
CA ARG A 43 19.41 30.54 23.19
C ARG A 43 19.19 29.38 24.14
N LYS A 44 18.02 29.29 24.77
CA LYS A 44 17.60 28.13 25.56
C LYS A 44 17.79 26.85 24.73
N ARG A 45 18.79 26.03 25.09
CA ARG A 45 19.03 24.74 24.43
C ARG A 45 17.80 23.85 24.63
N THR A 46 17.17 23.45 23.54
CA THR A 46 16.02 22.55 23.60
C THR A 46 16.49 21.18 24.09
N LYS A 47 15.86 20.64 25.15
CA LYS A 47 16.11 19.29 25.65
C LYS A 47 15.66 18.17 24.69
N ARG A 48 15.16 18.52 23.50
CA ARG A 48 14.65 17.59 22.50
C ARG A 48 15.82 16.99 21.73
N LEU A 49 16.24 15.80 22.12
CA LEU A 49 17.21 15.00 21.36
C LEU A 49 16.49 14.21 20.27
N ARG A 50 17.08 14.18 19.09
CA ARG A 50 16.61 13.31 18.01
C ARG A 50 16.97 11.88 18.39
N GLY A 51 15.98 10.99 18.45
CA GLY A 51 16.25 9.57 18.69
C GLY A 51 17.13 8.96 17.60
N GLU A 52 17.87 7.90 17.94
CA GLU A 52 18.86 7.23 17.09
C GLU A 52 18.27 6.41 15.93
N HIS A 53 16.96 6.55 15.66
CA HIS A 53 16.33 5.79 14.58
C HIS A 53 16.73 6.33 13.21
N SER A 54 17.05 5.41 12.29
CA SER A 54 17.28 5.75 10.90
C SER A 54 16.03 6.41 10.31
N THR A 55 16.24 7.53 9.63
CA THR A 55 15.17 8.22 8.86
C THR A 55 15.17 7.86 7.38
N LYS A 56 16.10 7.01 6.98
CA LYS A 56 16.16 6.47 5.61
C LYS A 56 15.03 5.45 5.41
N PRO A 57 14.40 5.42 4.24
CA PRO A 57 13.43 4.38 3.94
C PRO A 57 14.15 3.03 3.85
N LYS A 58 13.51 1.97 4.34
CA LYS A 58 13.97 0.58 4.20
C LYS A 58 14.43 0.23 2.77
N CYS A 59 13.58 0.54 1.78
CA CYS A 59 13.86 0.30 0.36
C CYS A 59 14.21 1.61 -0.36
N GLU A 60 15.48 1.94 -0.55
CA GLU A 60 15.84 3.20 -1.24
C GLU A 60 15.54 3.15 -2.75
N ASN A 61 15.77 2.00 -3.38
CA ASN A 61 15.65 1.75 -4.82
C ASN A 61 14.58 0.69 -5.13
N PRO A 62 13.28 1.01 -4.95
CA PRO A 62 12.24 0.10 -5.42
C PRO A 62 12.30 -0.02 -6.94
N SER A 63 12.25 -1.25 -7.45
CA SER A 63 12.11 -1.54 -8.88
C SER A 63 11.14 -2.69 -9.04
N TRP A 64 10.26 -2.58 -10.03
CA TRP A 64 9.31 -3.64 -10.34
C TRP A 64 8.99 -3.62 -11.83
N TYR A 65 9.04 -4.80 -12.43
CA TYR A 65 8.62 -5.04 -13.80
C TYR A 65 7.80 -6.32 -13.82
N ARG A 66 6.85 -6.40 -14.76
CA ARG A 66 5.93 -7.53 -14.89
C ARG A 66 6.69 -8.82 -15.18
N PRO A 67 6.69 -9.79 -14.25
CA PRO A 67 7.34 -11.08 -14.48
C PRO A 67 6.62 -11.90 -15.56
N GLU A 68 7.37 -12.75 -16.27
CA GLU A 68 6.87 -13.55 -17.40
C GLU A 68 5.77 -14.55 -17.03
N ARG A 69 5.67 -14.93 -15.74
CA ARG A 69 4.57 -15.78 -15.23
C ARG A 69 3.18 -15.17 -15.40
N TYR A 70 3.08 -13.85 -15.58
CA TYR A 70 1.80 -13.20 -15.81
C TYR A 70 1.50 -13.12 -17.31
N LYS A 71 0.24 -13.33 -17.67
CA LYS A 71 -0.25 -13.15 -19.05
C LYS A 71 0.15 -11.76 -19.58
N ALA A 72 0.50 -11.70 -20.87
CA ALA A 72 0.79 -10.44 -21.53
C ALA A 72 -0.41 -9.48 -21.45
N LEU A 73 -0.12 -8.18 -21.31
CA LEU A 73 -1.14 -7.15 -21.34
C LEU A 73 -1.56 -6.88 -22.78
N SER A 74 -2.86 -6.93 -23.05
CA SER A 74 -3.43 -6.67 -24.37
C SER A 74 -4.00 -5.26 -24.49
N GLY A 75 -4.16 -4.77 -25.72
CA GLY A 75 -4.88 -3.52 -26.00
C GLY A 75 -4.18 -2.28 -25.44
N GLN A 76 -4.97 -1.33 -24.94
CA GLN A 76 -4.45 -0.06 -24.42
C GLN A 76 -3.66 -0.21 -23.13
N LEU A 77 -3.97 -1.23 -22.31
CA LEU A 77 -3.17 -1.55 -21.12
C LEU A 77 -1.75 -2.00 -21.49
N GLY A 78 -1.63 -2.82 -22.54
CA GLY A 78 -0.34 -3.22 -23.10
C GLY A 78 0.44 -2.05 -23.69
N HIS A 79 -0.25 -1.17 -24.44
CA HIS A 79 0.35 0.05 -24.96
C HIS A 79 0.89 0.95 -23.83
N ALA A 80 0.09 1.18 -22.78
CA ALA A 80 0.49 1.97 -21.62
C ALA A 80 1.71 1.37 -20.90
N TYR A 81 1.74 0.05 -20.73
CA TYR A 81 2.88 -0.63 -20.11
C TYR A 81 4.16 -0.50 -20.95
N ASN A 82 4.06 -0.67 -22.26
CA ASN A 82 5.20 -0.53 -23.19
C ASN A 82 5.70 0.92 -23.31
N ARG A 83 4.90 1.93 -22.95
CA ARG A 83 5.36 3.32 -22.79
C ARG A 83 6.18 3.51 -21.52
N LEU A 84 5.86 2.78 -20.46
CA LEU A 84 6.56 2.86 -19.17
C LEU A 84 7.87 2.06 -19.17
N VAL A 85 7.87 0.86 -19.76
CA VAL A 85 8.97 -0.10 -19.67
C VAL A 85 9.48 -0.43 -21.07
N LYS A 86 10.80 -0.47 -21.24
CA LYS A 86 11.47 -1.04 -22.40
C LYS A 86 12.18 -2.34 -22.00
N LYS A 87 12.19 -3.30 -22.91
CA LYS A 87 12.99 -4.53 -22.80
C LYS A 87 14.09 -4.42 -23.84
N ASP A 88 15.34 -4.55 -23.42
CA ASP A 88 16.47 -4.54 -24.34
C ASP A 88 16.45 -5.84 -25.16
N PRO A 89 16.49 -5.77 -26.50
CA PRO A 89 16.28 -6.95 -27.35
C PRO A 89 17.42 -7.97 -27.26
N VAL A 90 18.62 -7.52 -26.92
CA VAL A 90 19.82 -8.37 -26.85
C VAL A 90 19.95 -9.04 -25.47
N THR A 91 19.87 -8.25 -24.39
CA THR A 91 20.09 -8.74 -23.02
C THR A 91 18.81 -9.25 -22.36
N GLY A 92 17.64 -8.86 -22.87
CA GLY A 92 16.35 -9.13 -22.24
C GLY A 92 16.10 -8.31 -20.97
N GLU A 93 17.02 -7.41 -20.59
CA GLU A 93 16.90 -6.59 -19.39
C GLU A 93 15.77 -5.57 -19.52
N GLN A 94 15.05 -5.37 -18.42
CA GLN A 94 13.93 -4.43 -18.37
C GLN A 94 14.38 -3.14 -17.68
N SER A 95 14.12 -2.02 -18.33
CA SER A 95 14.39 -0.69 -17.80
C SER A 95 13.22 0.24 -18.03
N LEU A 96 13.14 1.30 -17.21
CA LEU A 96 12.13 2.33 -17.39
C LEU A 96 12.43 3.11 -18.68
N ARG A 97 11.43 3.21 -19.55
CA ARG A 97 11.43 4.10 -20.71
C ARG A 97 11.02 5.52 -20.33
N MET A 98 10.09 5.63 -19.37
CA MET A 98 9.56 6.91 -18.89
C MET A 98 9.64 6.98 -17.37
N HIS A 99 10.20 8.08 -16.87
CA HIS A 99 10.17 8.42 -15.45
C HIS A 99 8.93 9.27 -15.15
N MET A 100 7.87 8.63 -14.66
CA MET A 100 6.61 9.29 -14.36
C MET A 100 6.79 10.44 -13.37
N SER A 101 7.71 10.33 -12.42
CA SER A 101 8.02 11.36 -11.45
C SER A 101 8.54 12.68 -12.04
N LEU A 102 9.02 12.67 -13.28
CA LEU A 102 9.48 13.83 -14.04
C LEU A 102 8.44 14.32 -15.07
N HIS A 103 7.27 13.69 -15.15
CA HIS A 103 6.26 14.05 -16.13
C HIS A 103 5.79 15.51 -15.94
N PRO A 104 5.68 16.32 -17.02
CA PRO A 104 5.30 17.74 -16.94
C PRO A 104 4.01 18.02 -16.15
N PHE A 105 3.06 17.08 -16.19
CA PHE A 105 1.83 17.12 -15.40
C PHE A 105 2.08 17.38 -13.91
N TYR A 106 3.07 16.71 -13.30
CA TYR A 106 3.36 16.90 -11.87
C TYR A 106 3.97 18.26 -11.57
N VAL A 107 4.71 18.83 -12.52
CA VAL A 107 5.28 20.18 -12.40
C VAL A 107 4.14 21.21 -12.46
N GLN A 108 3.26 21.08 -13.44
CA GLN A 108 2.12 21.99 -13.64
C GLN A 108 1.11 21.93 -12.48
N LYS A 109 0.78 20.73 -12.00
CA LYS A 109 -0.22 20.53 -10.94
C LYS A 109 0.36 20.54 -9.52
N ARG A 110 1.65 20.88 -9.34
CA ARG A 110 2.30 20.84 -8.01
C ARG A 110 1.59 21.73 -6.99
N THR A 111 1.18 22.93 -7.40
CA THR A 111 0.55 23.94 -6.55
C THR A 111 -0.84 23.48 -6.15
N TYR A 112 -1.60 22.94 -7.10
CA TYR A 112 -2.90 22.31 -6.86
C TYR A 112 -2.81 21.17 -5.82
N ALA A 113 -1.76 20.33 -5.89
CA ALA A 113 -1.52 19.27 -4.92
C ALA A 113 -0.94 19.75 -3.58
N GLY A 114 -0.80 21.08 -3.36
CA GLY A 114 -0.28 21.68 -2.15
C GLY A 114 1.24 21.51 -1.96
N ARG A 115 2.00 21.35 -3.04
CA ARG A 115 3.47 21.21 -3.00
C ARG A 115 4.18 22.46 -3.50
N LYS A 116 5.15 22.92 -2.72
CA LYS A 116 6.13 23.94 -3.14
C LYS A 116 7.30 23.35 -3.92
N TYR A 117 7.79 22.19 -3.49
CA TYR A 117 9.01 21.57 -4.02
C TYR A 117 8.73 20.30 -4.83
N ALA A 118 9.67 19.96 -5.72
CA ALA A 118 9.72 18.69 -6.43
C ALA A 118 9.70 17.49 -5.47
N PHE A 119 9.42 16.30 -6.00
CA PHE A 119 9.50 15.07 -5.22
C PHE A 119 10.96 14.81 -4.80
N ARG A 120 11.15 14.31 -3.58
CA ARG A 120 12.48 13.84 -3.14
C ARG A 120 12.91 12.61 -3.96
N PRO A 121 14.21 12.35 -4.15
CA PRO A 121 14.69 11.24 -4.98
C PRO A 121 14.12 9.87 -4.59
N GLU A 122 13.95 9.57 -3.31
CA GLU A 122 13.40 8.29 -2.84
C GLU A 122 11.90 8.17 -3.15
N LYS A 123 11.20 9.31 -3.23
CA LYS A 123 9.79 9.36 -3.62
C LYS A 123 9.63 9.27 -5.14
N GLN A 124 10.53 9.90 -5.90
CA GLN A 124 10.57 9.79 -7.36
C GLN A 124 10.76 8.34 -7.79
N ARG A 125 11.78 7.67 -7.25
CA ARG A 125 12.05 6.24 -7.50
C ARG A 125 10.84 5.35 -7.18
N LEU A 126 10.18 5.59 -6.04
CA LEU A 126 8.98 4.84 -5.69
C LEU A 126 7.81 5.14 -6.63
N LEU A 127 7.61 6.40 -7.02
CA LEU A 127 6.56 6.77 -7.98
C LEU A 127 6.78 6.08 -9.33
N ASP A 128 8.01 6.11 -9.82
CA ASP A 128 8.38 5.45 -11.08
C ASP A 128 8.16 3.94 -11.03
N ALA A 129 8.52 3.28 -9.91
CA ALA A 129 8.32 1.85 -9.73
C ALA A 129 6.84 1.43 -9.55
N VAL A 130 6.01 2.32 -9.02
CA VAL A 130 4.59 2.02 -8.76
C VAL A 130 3.77 1.96 -10.04
N TRP A 131 4.01 2.85 -11.00
CA TRP A 131 3.21 2.94 -12.23
C TRP A 131 3.17 1.64 -13.06
N PRO A 132 4.29 0.96 -13.35
CA PRO A 132 4.28 -0.34 -14.02
C PRO A 132 3.40 -1.39 -13.31
N VAL A 133 3.39 -1.38 -11.97
CA VAL A 133 2.59 -2.29 -11.14
C VAL A 133 1.11 -1.96 -11.26
N LEU A 134 0.75 -0.67 -11.18
CA LEU A 134 -0.64 -0.24 -11.26
C LEU A 134 -1.26 -0.61 -12.62
N VAL A 135 -0.56 -0.33 -13.72
CA VAL A 135 -1.01 -0.69 -15.08
C VAL A 135 -1.07 -2.21 -15.25
N SER A 136 -0.11 -2.94 -14.68
CA SER A 136 -0.07 -4.39 -14.76
C SER A 136 -1.25 -5.11 -14.13
N PHE A 137 -1.75 -4.57 -13.02
CA PHE A 137 -2.82 -5.19 -12.25
C PHE A 137 -4.15 -4.43 -12.36
N SER A 138 -4.27 -3.46 -13.27
CA SER A 138 -5.52 -2.78 -13.55
C SER A 138 -6.45 -3.68 -14.35
N ASP A 139 -7.68 -3.81 -13.88
CA ASP A 139 -8.77 -4.43 -14.62
C ASP A 139 -9.15 -3.58 -15.84
N ALA A 140 -9.40 -4.20 -16.99
CA ALA A 140 -9.71 -3.48 -18.22
C ALA A 140 -11.12 -2.85 -18.22
N GLY A 141 -12.08 -3.41 -17.47
CA GLY A 141 -13.45 -2.86 -17.39
C GLY A 141 -13.58 -1.72 -16.38
N THR A 142 -12.96 -1.85 -15.21
CA THR A 142 -13.10 -0.86 -14.13
C THR A 142 -11.86 0.02 -13.96
N HIS A 143 -10.73 -0.28 -14.59
CA HIS A 143 -9.43 0.36 -14.33
C HIS A 143 -8.98 0.28 -12.86
N THR A 144 -9.61 -0.59 -12.08
CA THR A 144 -9.30 -0.82 -10.67
C THR A 144 -8.14 -1.79 -10.58
N VAL A 145 -7.17 -1.47 -9.73
CA VAL A 145 -6.06 -2.36 -9.44
C VAL A 145 -6.57 -3.49 -8.57
N GLY A 146 -6.47 -4.73 -9.06
CA GLY A 146 -7.00 -5.93 -8.39
C GLY A 146 -6.29 -6.30 -7.07
N MET A 147 -5.32 -5.49 -6.63
CA MET A 147 -4.52 -5.70 -5.43
C MET A 147 -4.78 -4.58 -4.42
N SER A 148 -4.90 -4.95 -3.15
CA SER A 148 -4.96 -3.97 -2.07
C SER A 148 -3.63 -3.26 -1.89
N VAL A 149 -3.62 -2.07 -1.28
CA VAL A 149 -2.40 -1.30 -1.01
C VAL A 149 -1.35 -2.12 -0.25
N SER A 150 -1.77 -2.94 0.72
CA SER A 150 -0.85 -3.82 1.45
C SER A 150 -0.24 -4.90 0.56
N ARG A 151 -1.01 -5.43 -0.41
CA ARG A 151 -0.52 -6.43 -1.36
C ARG A 151 0.40 -5.79 -2.40
N LEU A 152 0.08 -4.58 -2.86
CA LEU A 152 0.94 -3.78 -3.75
C LEU A 152 2.29 -3.49 -3.12
N ALA A 153 2.32 -3.10 -1.85
CA ALA A 153 3.56 -2.86 -1.10
C ALA A 153 4.46 -4.09 -1.08
N ARG A 154 3.89 -5.28 -0.83
CA ARG A 154 4.62 -6.55 -0.88
C ARG A 154 5.10 -6.92 -2.28
N GLU A 155 4.34 -6.56 -3.31
CA GLU A 155 4.69 -6.91 -4.69
C GLU A 155 5.85 -6.08 -5.21
N ILE A 156 5.93 -4.80 -4.85
CA ILE A 156 7.03 -3.89 -5.20
C ILE A 156 8.28 -4.18 -4.36
N SER A 157 8.11 -4.79 -3.20
CA SER A 157 9.25 -5.09 -2.32
C SER A 157 10.14 -6.17 -2.93
N PRO A 158 11.48 -6.05 -2.82
CA PRO A 158 12.41 -7.09 -3.19
C PRO A 158 12.09 -8.41 -2.48
N LYS A 159 12.19 -9.50 -3.24
CA LYS A 159 11.90 -10.86 -2.77
C LYS A 159 13.19 -11.68 -2.75
N ASP A 160 13.29 -12.58 -1.78
CA ASP A 160 14.37 -13.57 -1.69
C ASP A 160 14.20 -14.68 -2.76
N SER A 161 15.14 -15.62 -2.80
CA SER A 161 15.10 -16.78 -3.70
C SER A 161 13.87 -17.67 -3.50
N LYS A 162 13.23 -17.59 -2.33
CA LYS A 162 12.00 -18.34 -1.99
C LYS A 162 10.73 -17.53 -2.30
N GLY A 163 10.85 -16.34 -2.88
CA GLY A 163 9.73 -15.45 -3.21
C GLY A 163 9.12 -14.71 -2.02
N LYS A 164 9.75 -14.74 -0.84
CA LYS A 164 9.33 -14.00 0.36
C LYS A 164 9.97 -12.61 0.37
N VAL A 165 9.24 -11.63 0.90
CA VAL A 165 9.74 -10.25 0.97
C VAL A 165 10.89 -10.14 1.97
N ILE A 166 11.98 -9.49 1.57
CA ILE A 166 13.13 -9.21 2.42
C ILE A 166 12.75 -8.11 3.43
N PRO A 167 12.66 -8.39 4.75
CA PRO A 167 12.09 -7.45 5.74
C PRO A 167 12.83 -6.11 5.88
N GLU A 168 14.14 -6.13 5.64
CA GLU A 168 15.01 -4.95 5.70
C GLU A 168 14.84 -4.03 4.50
N LEU A 169 14.48 -4.60 3.33
CA LEU A 169 14.29 -3.90 2.07
C LEU A 169 12.81 -3.75 1.70
N GLU A 170 11.89 -3.96 2.66
CA GLU A 170 10.46 -3.87 2.41
C GLU A 170 10.03 -2.43 2.10
N VAL A 171 9.24 -2.26 1.04
CA VAL A 171 8.47 -1.04 0.82
C VAL A 171 7.31 -1.04 1.80
N THR A 172 7.40 -0.21 2.83
CA THR A 172 6.37 -0.17 3.87
C THR A 172 5.01 0.31 3.34
N VAL A 173 3.93 -0.31 3.83
CA VAL A 173 2.55 0.05 3.47
C VAL A 173 2.26 1.53 3.74
N SER A 174 2.80 2.09 4.82
CA SER A 174 2.63 3.50 5.18
C SER A 174 3.32 4.46 4.19
N ARG A 175 4.46 4.07 3.62
CA ARG A 175 5.15 4.86 2.59
C ARG A 175 4.36 4.84 1.28
N LEU A 176 3.92 3.66 0.84
CA LEU A 176 3.11 3.54 -0.37
C LEU A 176 1.76 4.27 -0.23
N SER A 177 1.08 4.12 0.91
CA SER A 177 -0.19 4.80 1.17
C SER A 177 -0.07 6.34 1.09
N ARG A 178 0.99 6.91 1.66
CA ARG A 178 1.26 8.36 1.57
C ARG A 178 1.53 8.82 0.14
N LEU A 179 2.27 8.02 -0.64
CA LEU A 179 2.49 8.31 -2.05
C LEU A 179 1.17 8.28 -2.82
N LEU A 180 0.36 7.24 -2.65
CA LEU A 180 -0.94 7.10 -3.33
C LEU A 180 -1.91 8.22 -2.95
N ALA A 181 -1.96 8.63 -1.68
CA ALA A 181 -2.76 9.77 -1.25
C ALA A 181 -2.33 11.09 -1.90
N GLU A 182 -1.04 11.26 -2.19
CA GLU A 182 -0.54 12.38 -2.97
C GLU A 182 -0.95 12.28 -4.44
N GLN A 183 -0.89 11.09 -5.04
CA GLN A 183 -1.38 10.85 -6.41
C GLN A 183 -2.89 11.10 -6.57
N VAL A 184 -3.68 10.82 -5.53
CA VAL A 184 -5.11 11.16 -5.50
C VAL A 184 -5.31 12.68 -5.51
N ARG A 185 -4.50 13.43 -4.77
CA ARG A 185 -4.54 14.91 -4.81
C ARG A 185 -4.14 15.48 -6.17
N PHE A 186 -3.25 14.80 -6.89
CA PHE A 186 -2.94 15.13 -8.29
C PHE A 186 -4.07 14.75 -9.27
N GLY A 187 -5.08 14.00 -8.83
CA GLY A 187 -6.20 13.56 -9.66
C GLY A 187 -5.88 12.41 -10.62
N VAL A 188 -4.68 11.82 -10.54
CA VAL A 188 -4.22 10.75 -11.45
C VAL A 188 -4.64 9.35 -11.00
N LEU A 189 -4.89 9.21 -9.70
CA LEU A 189 -5.41 7.98 -9.09
C LEU A 189 -6.67 8.30 -8.31
N GLY A 190 -7.58 7.34 -8.24
CA GLY A 190 -8.71 7.35 -7.30
C GLY A 190 -8.60 6.18 -6.33
N VAL A 191 -9.32 6.29 -5.22
CA VAL A 191 -9.23 5.35 -4.09
C VAL A 191 -10.63 5.00 -3.62
N SER A 192 -10.82 3.74 -3.22
CA SER A 192 -12.09 3.25 -2.69
C SER A 192 -12.56 4.11 -1.52
N GLU A 193 -13.78 4.66 -1.65
CA GLU A 193 -14.31 5.75 -0.82
C GLU A 193 -14.51 5.36 0.65
N GLU A 194 -14.63 4.07 0.97
CA GLU A 194 -14.92 3.60 2.33
C GLU A 194 -13.83 2.65 2.84
N THR A 195 -13.03 3.11 3.81
CA THR A 195 -12.15 2.22 4.59
C THR A 195 -12.80 1.92 5.94
N LEU A 196 -13.68 0.92 5.96
CA LEU A 196 -14.34 0.47 7.19
C LEU A 196 -13.32 -0.03 8.22
N TRP A 197 -13.59 0.23 9.49
CA TRP A 197 -12.83 -0.29 10.62
C TRP A 197 -13.48 -1.58 11.11
N ASP A 198 -12.72 -2.67 11.09
CA ASP A 198 -13.16 -3.94 11.66
C ASP A 198 -12.88 -3.94 13.18
N ARG A 199 -13.96 -3.95 13.98
CA ARG A 199 -13.88 -3.95 15.44
C ARG A 199 -13.32 -5.27 16.00
N GLU A 200 -13.60 -6.39 15.35
CA GLU A 200 -13.18 -7.72 15.82
C GLU A 200 -11.67 -7.90 15.68
N THR A 201 -11.11 -7.50 14.54
CA THR A 201 -9.66 -7.63 14.28
C THR A 201 -8.86 -6.38 14.62
N ARG A 202 -9.52 -5.26 14.96
CA ARG A 202 -8.92 -3.94 15.18
C ARG A 202 -8.03 -3.50 14.00
N GLN A 203 -8.50 -3.77 12.79
CA GLN A 203 -7.76 -3.47 11.56
C GLN A 203 -8.67 -2.85 10.51
N ARG A 204 -8.16 -1.87 9.76
CA ARG A 204 -8.84 -1.31 8.58
C ARG A 204 -9.05 -2.37 7.51
N LEU A 205 -10.16 -2.30 6.79
CA LEU A 205 -10.38 -3.13 5.60
C LEU A 205 -9.40 -2.78 4.46
N PRO A 206 -9.16 -3.72 3.53
CA PRO A 206 -8.27 -3.49 2.40
C PRO A 206 -8.71 -2.29 1.57
N ARG A 207 -7.77 -1.40 1.27
CA ARG A 207 -7.96 -0.23 0.40
C ARG A 207 -7.48 -0.56 -1.00
N TYR A 208 -8.23 -0.12 -2.01
CA TYR A 208 -7.93 -0.32 -3.43
C TYR A 208 -7.78 1.01 -4.15
N VAL A 209 -7.13 0.96 -5.31
CA VAL A 209 -6.79 2.12 -6.14
C VAL A 209 -7.25 1.85 -7.56
N TRP A 210 -7.68 2.88 -8.28
CA TRP A 210 -7.90 2.84 -9.72
C TRP A 210 -7.19 3.99 -10.41
N ILE A 211 -6.88 3.81 -11.69
CA ILE A 211 -6.29 4.85 -12.53
C ILE A 211 -7.42 5.71 -13.10
N THR A 212 -7.30 7.03 -12.99
CA THR A 212 -8.29 7.98 -13.52
C THR A 212 -8.04 8.24 -15.00
N PRO A 213 -9.00 8.86 -15.73
CA PRO A 213 -8.76 9.28 -17.11
C PRO A 213 -7.50 10.14 -17.27
N ALA A 214 -7.23 11.06 -16.33
CA ALA A 214 -6.01 11.87 -16.33
C ALA A 214 -4.73 11.02 -16.21
N GLY A 215 -4.76 9.97 -15.36
CA GLY A 215 -3.64 9.04 -15.24
C GLY A 215 -3.36 8.27 -16.54
N TRP A 216 -4.40 7.86 -17.27
CA TRP A 216 -4.25 7.21 -18.57
C TRP A 216 -3.77 8.16 -19.66
N GLN A 217 -4.25 9.40 -19.66
CA GLN A 217 -3.81 10.43 -20.59
C GLN A 217 -2.32 10.76 -20.40
N MET A 218 -1.82 10.78 -19.17
CA MET A 218 -0.38 10.95 -18.89
C MET A 218 0.48 9.83 -19.47
N LEU A 219 -0.06 8.62 -19.59
CA LEU A 219 0.63 7.49 -20.22
C LEU A 219 0.58 7.55 -21.75
N GLY A 220 -0.10 8.56 -22.32
CA GLY A 220 -0.27 8.73 -23.76
C GLY A 220 -1.16 7.68 -24.40
N VAL A 221 -2.12 7.16 -23.63
CA VAL A 221 -3.11 6.18 -24.10
C VAL A 221 -4.18 6.87 -24.94
N ASP A 222 -4.63 6.19 -25.99
CA ASP A 222 -5.78 6.61 -26.78
C ASP A 222 -7.06 6.42 -25.95
N MET A 223 -7.64 7.54 -25.52
CA MET A 223 -8.80 7.54 -24.62
C MET A 223 -10.06 6.97 -25.26
N VAL A 224 -10.22 7.10 -26.58
CA VAL A 224 -11.39 6.57 -27.30
C VAL A 224 -11.33 5.04 -27.29
N LYS A 225 -10.21 4.49 -27.75
CA LYS A 225 -9.98 3.03 -27.75
C LYS A 225 -10.00 2.45 -26.34
N LEU A 226 -9.50 3.19 -25.35
CA LEU A 226 -9.55 2.76 -23.96
C LEU A 226 -11.01 2.64 -23.48
N HIS A 227 -11.86 3.61 -23.82
CA HIS A 227 -13.26 3.59 -23.42
C HIS A 227 -14.05 2.47 -24.10
N GLU A 228 -13.81 2.20 -25.38
CA GLU A 228 -14.41 1.07 -26.10
C GLU A 228 -14.02 -0.27 -25.46
N GLN A 229 -12.73 -0.45 -25.15
CA GLN A 229 -12.24 -1.64 -24.44
C GLN A 229 -12.88 -1.76 -23.06
N GLN A 230 -13.06 -0.64 -22.37
CA GLN A 230 -13.69 -0.57 -21.06
C GLN A 230 -15.14 -1.05 -21.11
N GLN A 231 -15.94 -0.50 -22.03
CA GLN A 231 -17.34 -0.87 -22.20
C GLN A 231 -17.50 -2.35 -22.58
N LYS A 232 -16.70 -2.83 -23.54
CA LYS A 232 -16.72 -4.24 -23.94
C LYS A 232 -16.44 -5.17 -22.75
N ARG A 233 -15.44 -4.84 -21.93
CA ARG A 233 -15.08 -5.63 -20.76
C ARG A 233 -16.09 -5.54 -19.62
N LEU A 234 -16.74 -4.39 -19.44
CA LEU A 234 -17.84 -4.27 -18.47
C LEU A 234 -19.06 -5.09 -18.88
N ARG A 235 -19.36 -5.17 -20.18
CA ARG A 235 -20.43 -6.02 -20.71
C ARG A 235 -20.18 -7.50 -20.46
N GLU A 236 -18.92 -7.92 -20.56
CA GLU A 236 -18.48 -9.29 -20.26
C GLU A 236 -18.27 -9.57 -18.75
N SER A 237 -18.42 -8.56 -17.88
CA SER A 237 -18.02 -8.69 -16.48
C SER A 237 -18.97 -9.57 -15.65
N GLU A 238 -18.41 -10.35 -14.73
CA GLU A 238 -19.17 -11.14 -13.75
C GLU A 238 -20.08 -10.27 -12.88
N ILE A 239 -19.66 -9.02 -12.60
CA ILE A 239 -20.45 -8.06 -11.81
C ILE A 239 -21.76 -7.74 -12.52
N ARG A 240 -21.72 -7.52 -13.84
CA ARG A 240 -22.93 -7.29 -14.64
C ARG A 240 -23.83 -8.53 -14.63
N GLN A 241 -23.26 -9.71 -14.85
CA GLN A 241 -24.02 -10.96 -14.81
C GLN A 241 -24.69 -11.20 -13.45
N GLN A 242 -24.01 -10.89 -12.35
CA GLN A 242 -24.58 -10.98 -11.01
C GLN A 242 -25.75 -10.00 -10.83
N LEU A 243 -25.63 -8.76 -11.31
CA LEU A 243 -26.71 -7.78 -11.21
C LEU A 243 -27.93 -8.15 -12.05
N ILE A 244 -27.73 -8.78 -13.21
CA ILE A 244 -28.81 -9.34 -14.03
C ILE A 244 -29.51 -10.47 -13.26
N ARG A 245 -28.74 -11.40 -12.65
CA ARG A 245 -29.30 -12.50 -11.83
C ARG A 245 -30.04 -11.99 -10.60
N GLU A 246 -29.57 -10.90 -9.98
CA GLU A 246 -30.22 -10.25 -8.84
C GLU A 246 -31.44 -9.41 -9.27
N GLY A 247 -31.71 -9.25 -10.57
CA GLY A 247 -32.83 -8.45 -11.11
C GLY A 247 -32.65 -6.94 -10.96
N VAL A 248 -31.45 -6.47 -10.60
CA VAL A 248 -31.13 -5.05 -10.41
C VAL A 248 -30.89 -4.34 -11.74
N LEU A 249 -30.38 -5.06 -12.73
CA LEU A 249 -30.17 -4.59 -14.10
C LEU A 249 -30.91 -5.49 -15.09
N ARG A 250 -31.50 -4.89 -16.12
CA ARG A 250 -31.99 -5.65 -17.28
C ARG A 250 -30.83 -6.07 -18.19
N GLU A 251 -31.05 -7.08 -19.04
CA GLU A 251 -30.01 -7.57 -19.95
C GLU A 251 -29.53 -6.50 -20.94
N ASP A 252 -30.43 -5.59 -21.34
CA ASP A 252 -30.14 -4.50 -22.28
C ASP A 252 -29.49 -3.27 -21.63
N GLU A 253 -29.43 -3.22 -20.29
CA GLU A 253 -28.91 -2.07 -19.56
C GLU A 253 -27.38 -2.18 -19.37
N ASP A 254 -26.68 -1.07 -19.63
CA ASP A 254 -25.25 -0.94 -19.42
C ASP A 254 -24.96 -0.46 -17.98
N ILE A 255 -23.95 -1.08 -17.34
CA ILE A 255 -23.52 -0.71 -16.00
C ILE A 255 -22.53 0.46 -16.04
N SER A 256 -22.78 1.47 -15.19
CA SER A 256 -21.79 2.54 -14.97
C SER A 256 -20.51 1.99 -14.31
N VAL A 257 -19.35 2.47 -14.78
CA VAL A 257 -18.02 2.14 -14.21
C VAL A 257 -17.99 2.38 -12.69
N HIS A 258 -18.59 3.48 -12.23
CA HIS A 258 -18.60 3.83 -10.80
C HIS A 258 -19.43 2.83 -9.99
N ALA A 259 -20.61 2.43 -10.51
CA ALA A 259 -21.45 1.42 -9.87
C ALA A 259 -20.75 0.05 -9.82
N ALA A 260 -20.10 -0.35 -10.92
CA ALA A 260 -19.32 -1.58 -10.99
C ALA A 260 -18.21 -1.61 -9.94
N ARG A 261 -17.45 -0.51 -9.81
CA ARG A 261 -16.41 -0.36 -8.77
C ARG A 261 -17.00 -0.47 -7.37
N LYS A 262 -18.09 0.25 -7.08
CA LYS A 262 -18.74 0.24 -5.76
C LYS A 262 -19.17 -1.18 -5.38
N ARG A 263 -19.80 -1.92 -6.29
CA ARG A 263 -20.22 -3.31 -6.07
C ARG A 263 -19.03 -4.24 -5.85
N TRP A 264 -18.00 -4.13 -6.68
CA TRP A 264 -16.77 -4.90 -6.51
C TRP A 264 -16.11 -4.67 -5.15
N TYR A 265 -16.03 -3.41 -4.69
CA TYR A 265 -15.49 -3.09 -3.37
C TYR A 265 -16.31 -3.70 -2.23
N LEU A 266 -17.65 -3.68 -2.34
CA LEU A 266 -18.53 -4.31 -1.35
C LEU A 266 -18.32 -5.82 -1.28
N GLN A 267 -18.15 -6.50 -2.42
CA GLN A 267 -17.84 -7.93 -2.42
C GLN A 267 -16.48 -8.20 -1.79
N ARG A 268 -15.46 -7.42 -2.16
CA ARG A 268 -14.11 -7.56 -1.58
C ARG A 268 -14.06 -7.27 -0.09
N SER A 269 -14.88 -6.35 0.42
CA SER A 269 -14.96 -6.03 1.84
C SER A 269 -15.63 -7.18 2.61
N GLN A 270 -16.71 -7.75 2.08
CA GLN A 270 -17.38 -8.92 2.64
C GLN A 270 -16.47 -10.15 2.64
N ASP A 271 -15.77 -10.43 1.55
CA ASP A 271 -14.80 -11.53 1.46
C ASP A 271 -13.67 -11.38 2.49
N ALA A 272 -13.16 -10.17 2.66
CA ALA A 272 -12.13 -9.88 3.66
C ALA A 272 -12.64 -10.15 5.09
N LEU A 273 -13.89 -9.77 5.40
CA LEU A 273 -14.51 -10.05 6.70
C LEU A 273 -14.73 -11.55 6.90
N LYS A 274 -15.26 -12.27 5.91
CA LYS A 274 -15.44 -13.73 5.95
C LYS A 274 -14.10 -14.43 6.20
N HIS A 275 -13.07 -14.06 5.45
CA HIS A 275 -11.72 -14.61 5.61
C HIS A 275 -11.13 -14.32 7.00
N ARG A 276 -11.28 -13.10 7.52
CA ARG A 276 -10.81 -12.73 8.87
C ARG A 276 -11.50 -13.52 9.96
N ARG A 277 -12.83 -13.66 9.88
CA ARG A 277 -13.63 -14.47 10.83
C ARG A 277 -13.23 -15.93 10.79
N ALA A 278 -13.08 -16.50 9.60
CA ALA A 278 -12.61 -17.87 9.41
C ALA A 278 -11.21 -18.07 10.02
N LYS A 279 -10.28 -17.15 9.75
CA LYS A 279 -8.93 -17.18 10.33
C LYS A 279 -8.95 -17.07 11.86
N ALA A 280 -9.76 -16.17 12.42
CA ALA A 280 -9.89 -16.01 13.87
C ALA A 280 -10.46 -17.27 14.54
N ALA A 281 -11.48 -17.89 13.93
CA ALA A 281 -12.04 -19.15 14.39
C ALA A 281 -11.01 -20.28 14.33
N ALA A 282 -10.25 -20.38 13.23
CA ALA A 282 -9.16 -21.34 13.08
C ALA A 282 -8.07 -21.13 14.14
N SER A 283 -7.64 -19.89 14.39
CA SER A 283 -6.65 -19.60 15.43
C SER A 283 -7.15 -19.86 16.86
N LYS A 284 -8.45 -19.68 17.13
CA LYS A 284 -9.05 -20.07 18.42
C LYS A 284 -9.06 -21.59 18.57
N ARG A 285 -9.42 -22.31 17.52
CA ARG A 285 -9.39 -23.78 17.50
C ARG A 285 -7.97 -24.31 17.69
N ALA A 286 -7.00 -23.79 16.94
CA ALA A 286 -5.60 -24.19 17.07
C ALA A 286 -5.09 -23.99 18.50
N ARG A 287 -5.44 -22.87 19.15
CA ARG A 287 -5.11 -22.62 20.56
C ARG A 287 -5.76 -23.60 21.54
N ARG A 288 -6.99 -24.07 21.27
CA ARG A 288 -7.66 -25.09 22.08
C ARG A 288 -7.00 -26.45 21.90
N LEU A 289 -6.82 -26.87 20.64
CA LEU A 289 -6.25 -28.17 20.28
C LEU A 289 -4.80 -28.32 20.73
N LYS A 290 -4.00 -27.24 20.69
CA LYS A 290 -2.60 -27.26 21.16
C LYS A 290 -2.45 -27.71 22.62
N LYS A 291 -3.50 -27.59 23.45
CA LYS A 291 -3.49 -28.02 24.86
C LYS A 291 -3.77 -29.51 25.05
N LEU A 292 -4.26 -30.19 24.02
CA LEU A 292 -4.70 -31.57 24.10
C LEU A 292 -3.61 -32.54 23.61
N PRO A 293 -3.58 -33.80 24.10
CA PRO A 293 -2.78 -34.87 23.51
C PRO A 293 -3.14 -35.14 22.04
N ALA A 294 -2.21 -35.72 21.27
CA ALA A 294 -2.37 -35.92 19.82
C ALA A 294 -3.63 -36.69 19.43
N ASP A 295 -3.98 -37.76 20.15
CA ASP A 295 -5.17 -38.57 19.85
C ASP A 295 -6.46 -37.78 20.06
N GLN A 296 -6.52 -36.97 21.13
CA GLN A 296 -7.64 -36.08 21.40
C GLN A 296 -7.73 -34.94 20.39
N GLN A 297 -6.60 -34.44 19.87
CA GLN A 297 -6.60 -33.46 18.78
C GLN A 297 -7.24 -34.03 17.51
N ILE A 298 -6.88 -35.26 17.15
CA ILE A 298 -7.42 -35.96 15.98
C ILE A 298 -8.92 -36.19 16.16
N HIS A 299 -9.35 -36.68 17.33
CA HIS A 299 -10.76 -36.91 17.64
C HIS A 299 -11.59 -35.61 17.61
N GLU A 300 -11.14 -34.53 18.26
CA GLU A 300 -11.85 -33.25 18.21
C GLU A 300 -11.94 -32.66 16.80
N MET A 301 -10.89 -32.81 15.99
CA MET A 301 -10.89 -32.32 14.61
C MET A 301 -11.80 -33.16 13.71
N ALA A 302 -11.81 -34.48 13.89
CA ALA A 302 -12.70 -35.42 13.24
C ALA A 302 -14.17 -35.06 13.49
N GLU A 303 -14.57 -34.91 14.76
CA GLU A 303 -15.91 -34.47 15.17
C GLU A 303 -16.30 -33.12 14.57
N TYR A 304 -15.36 -32.18 14.53
CA TYR A 304 -15.58 -30.88 13.91
C TYR A 304 -15.84 -30.97 12.40
N LEU A 305 -15.08 -31.79 11.68
CA LEU A 305 -15.24 -32.01 10.24
C LEU A 305 -16.56 -32.70 9.93
N ARG A 306 -16.93 -33.72 10.72
CA ARG A 306 -18.20 -34.43 10.59
C ARG A 306 -19.41 -33.50 10.64
N LYS A 307 -19.37 -32.47 11.48
CA LYS A 307 -20.44 -31.44 11.61
C LYS A 307 -20.48 -30.44 10.46
N ARG A 308 -19.44 -30.38 9.61
CA ARG A 308 -19.32 -29.40 8.52
C ARG A 308 -19.42 -30.00 7.13
N LEU A 309 -19.27 -31.32 7.00
CA LEU A 309 -19.47 -32.01 5.75
C LEU A 309 -20.93 -31.84 5.29
N PRO A 310 -21.16 -31.63 3.98
CA PRO A 310 -22.49 -31.78 3.39
C PRO A 310 -23.09 -33.15 3.77
N PRO A 311 -24.43 -33.25 3.92
CA PRO A 311 -25.08 -34.51 4.32
C PRO A 311 -24.68 -35.71 3.48
N ASP A 312 -24.56 -35.52 2.16
CA ASP A 312 -24.19 -36.57 1.21
C ASP A 312 -22.74 -37.04 1.43
N GLU A 313 -21.80 -36.11 1.59
CA GLU A 313 -20.40 -36.44 1.86
C GLU A 313 -20.23 -37.07 3.25
N ALA A 314 -20.99 -36.61 4.25
CA ALA A 314 -20.95 -37.17 5.59
C ALA A 314 -21.44 -38.62 5.64
N TYR A 315 -22.41 -38.98 4.79
CA TYR A 315 -22.96 -40.34 4.71
C TYR A 315 -21.96 -41.35 4.12
N PHE A 316 -21.19 -40.95 3.11
CA PHE A 316 -20.19 -41.82 2.48
C PHE A 316 -18.77 -41.72 3.05
N CYS A 317 -18.55 -40.86 4.04
CA CYS A 317 -17.23 -40.66 4.63
C CYS A 317 -16.89 -41.81 5.60
N SER A 318 -15.92 -42.64 5.22
CA SER A 318 -15.37 -43.65 6.14
C SER A 318 -14.59 -43.01 7.28
N ASP A 319 -14.56 -43.65 8.45
CA ASP A 319 -13.84 -43.16 9.63
C ASP A 319 -12.34 -42.95 9.35
N ASP A 320 -11.73 -43.81 8.52
CA ASP A 320 -10.34 -43.67 8.07
C ASP A 320 -10.13 -42.46 7.16
N HIS A 321 -11.08 -42.17 6.25
CA HIS A 321 -11.01 -40.98 5.41
C HIS A 321 -11.12 -39.71 6.27
N LEU A 322 -12.05 -39.72 7.23
CA LEU A 322 -12.26 -38.63 8.16
C LEU A 322 -11.03 -38.37 9.06
N LYS A 323 -10.36 -39.43 9.52
CA LYS A 323 -9.10 -39.36 10.26
C LYS A 323 -7.98 -38.75 9.41
N ARG A 324 -7.84 -39.15 8.14
CA ARG A 324 -6.85 -38.57 7.21
C ARG A 324 -7.11 -37.08 6.97
N MET A 325 -8.37 -36.69 6.80
CA MET A 325 -8.74 -35.27 6.68
C MET A 325 -8.40 -34.48 7.96
N ALA A 326 -8.72 -35.02 9.14
CA ALA A 326 -8.40 -34.40 10.42
C ALA A 326 -6.89 -34.16 10.58
N ILE A 327 -6.06 -35.16 10.25
CA ILE A 327 -4.60 -35.04 10.26
C ILE A 327 -4.10 -33.95 9.29
N ARG A 328 -4.67 -33.88 8.09
CA ARG A 328 -4.33 -32.84 7.10
C ARG A 328 -4.64 -31.44 7.62
N GLU A 329 -5.83 -31.24 8.20
CA GLU A 329 -6.25 -29.95 8.75
C GLU A 329 -5.43 -29.54 9.99
N LEU A 330 -5.07 -30.49 10.85
CA LEU A 330 -4.17 -30.25 11.99
C LEU A 330 -2.80 -29.75 11.54
N ARG A 331 -2.26 -30.34 10.45
CA ARG A 331 -1.00 -29.87 9.84
C ARG A 331 -1.14 -28.48 9.23
N GLN A 332 -2.27 -28.17 8.59
CA GLN A 332 -2.54 -26.81 8.08
C GLN A 332 -2.63 -25.77 9.20
N LEU A 333 -3.01 -26.17 10.41
CA LEU A 333 -2.98 -25.33 11.61
C LEU A 333 -1.59 -25.25 12.27
N GLU A 334 -0.55 -25.82 11.63
CA GLU A 334 0.83 -25.89 12.14
C GLU A 334 0.92 -26.57 13.52
N LEU A 335 -0.03 -27.45 13.85
CA LEU A 335 0.04 -28.28 15.04
C LEU A 335 0.87 -29.52 14.69
N THR A 336 2.02 -29.69 15.33
CA THR A 336 2.91 -30.84 15.11
C THR A 336 2.24 -32.11 15.64
N LEU A 337 1.65 -32.88 14.75
CA LEU A 337 1.38 -34.29 15.00
C LEU A 337 2.73 -35.01 14.95
N ALA A 338 3.06 -35.76 16.01
CA ALA A 338 4.36 -36.41 16.21
C ALA A 338 4.73 -37.47 15.15
N ALA A 339 3.93 -37.69 14.11
CA ALA A 339 4.22 -38.65 13.05
C ALA A 339 4.08 -38.04 11.63
N PRO A 340 5.09 -38.21 10.76
CA PRO A 340 4.96 -37.94 9.33
C PRO A 340 3.94 -38.91 8.70
N PRO A 341 3.33 -38.57 7.55
CA PRO A 341 2.32 -39.43 6.93
C PRO A 341 2.96 -40.74 6.45
N PRO A 342 2.26 -41.88 6.53
CA PRO A 342 2.67 -43.05 5.77
C PRO A 342 2.65 -42.70 4.27
N HIS A 343 3.73 -43.08 3.59
CA HIS A 343 3.95 -42.85 2.17
C HIS A 343 2.95 -43.59 1.28
#